data_AF-A0A8T5U890-F1
#
_entry.id   AF-A0A8T5U890-F1
#
_cell.length_a   1.000
_cell.length_b   1.000
_cell.length_c   1.000
_cell.angle_alpha   90.00
_cell.angle_beta   90.00
_cell.angle_gamma   90.00
#
_symmetry.space_group_name_H-M   'P 1'
#
loop_
_entity.id
_entity.type
_entity.pdbx_description
1 polymer ?
#
loop_
_entity_poly.entity_id
_entity_poly.type
_entity_poly.pdbx_seq_one_letter_code
_entity_poly.pdbx_strand_id
1 'polypeptide(L)'
;MLDEKLNLFFKNCMEAITINRYVQVICPVCKAENTVRIPKSIINQASQLTTVSVPKGEICPHHFQLFIDKNFAIRGYQKVDFQLSHDEADKQDKFDSKNHFVNSLDLYHSNVLDKNKPKAKPKKPDIDQVKKFVDIHTRTKSKMTLNEIYDEFWEFIDDNNEIFRKFMINNRKRRALLKMRNTT
;
A
#
# COMPACT_ATOMS: atom_id res chain seq x y z
N MET A 1 -8.46 -35.47 28.88
CA MET A 1 -7.26 -35.97 28.16
C MET A 1 -6.98 -35.27 26.82
N LEU A 2 -7.95 -34.60 26.18
CA LEU A 2 -7.70 -33.81 24.95
C LEU A 2 -7.16 -32.39 25.23
N ASP A 3 -7.46 -31.81 26.39
CA ASP A 3 -7.07 -30.43 26.72
C ASP A 3 -5.60 -30.26 27.11
N GLU A 4 -4.95 -31.29 27.64
CA GLU A 4 -3.52 -31.25 28.00
C GLU A 4 -2.61 -31.28 26.77
N LYS A 5 -3.00 -31.99 25.71
CA LYS A 5 -2.24 -32.01 24.44
C LYS A 5 -2.38 -30.69 23.68
N LEU A 6 -3.54 -30.04 23.73
CA LEU A 6 -3.75 -28.71 23.18
C LEU A 6 -2.93 -27.66 23.94
N ASN A 7 -2.94 -27.71 25.28
CA ASN A 7 -2.10 -26.82 26.09
C ASN A 7 -0.61 -27.07 25.88
N LEU A 8 -0.15 -28.31 25.68
CA LEU A 8 1.24 -28.61 25.34
C LEU A 8 1.61 -28.12 23.93
N PHE A 9 0.67 -28.15 22.97
CA PHE A 9 0.86 -27.59 21.64
C PHE A 9 0.97 -26.05 21.67
N PHE A 10 0.11 -25.38 22.45
CA PHE A 10 0.20 -23.92 22.64
C PHE A 10 1.43 -23.50 23.46
N LYS A 11 1.86 -24.30 24.43
CA LYS A 11 3.03 -24.04 25.27
C LYS A 11 4.35 -24.25 24.50
N ASN A 12 4.41 -25.23 23.59
CA ASN A 12 5.58 -25.45 22.73
C ASN A 12 5.75 -24.37 21.64
N CYS A 13 4.71 -23.62 21.28
CA CYS A 13 4.83 -22.44 20.41
C CYS A 13 5.43 -21.21 21.12
N MET A 14 5.43 -21.18 22.47
CA MET A 14 5.87 -20.03 23.27
C MET A 14 7.33 -20.11 23.77
N GLU A 15 8.03 -21.23 23.57
CA GLU A 15 9.43 -21.40 24.02
C GLU A 15 10.44 -21.39 22.86
N ALA A 16 10.15 -20.68 21.78
CA ALA A 16 11.18 -20.27 20.84
C ALA A 16 12.02 -19.16 21.51
N ILE A 17 13.02 -19.58 22.29
CA ILE A 17 14.10 -18.81 22.92
C ILE A 17 14.20 -17.39 22.31
N THR A 18 13.58 -16.42 23.00
CA THR A 18 13.37 -15.03 22.57
C THR A 18 14.67 -14.22 22.66
N ILE A 19 15.68 -14.59 21.87
CA ILE A 19 16.89 -13.78 21.76
C ILE A 19 16.54 -12.57 20.90
N ASN A 20 16.25 -11.46 21.57
CA ASN A 20 16.11 -10.15 20.96
C ASN A 20 17.48 -9.67 20.47
N ARG A 21 17.52 -9.03 19.31
CA ARG A 21 18.71 -8.31 18.83
C ARG A 21 18.45 -6.82 18.74
N TYR A 22 19.49 -6.05 18.99
CA TYR A 22 19.48 -4.61 18.83
C TYR A 22 20.01 -4.28 17.44
N VAL A 23 19.27 -3.44 16.72
CA VAL A 23 19.64 -2.98 15.37
C VAL A 23 19.67 -1.45 15.41
N GLN A 24 20.77 -0.86 14.93
CA GLN A 24 20.88 0.59 14.77
C GLN A 24 20.10 1.01 13.52
N VAL A 25 19.08 1.85 13.73
CA VAL A 25 18.16 2.31 12.70
C VAL A 25 18.39 3.80 12.47
N ILE A 26 18.54 4.18 11.20
CA ILE A 26 18.72 5.57 10.77
C ILE A 26 17.45 6.03 10.06
N CYS A 27 16.89 7.16 10.46
CA CYS A 27 15.74 7.74 9.80
C CYS A 27 16.11 8.18 8.36
N PRO A 28 15.37 7.75 7.31
CA PRO A 28 15.64 8.16 5.93
C PRO A 28 15.27 9.62 5.64
N VAL A 29 14.58 10.31 6.54
CA VAL A 29 14.11 11.69 6.37
C VAL A 29 15.05 12.69 7.05
N CYS A 30 15.31 12.53 8.36
CA CYS A 30 16.13 13.48 9.14
C CYS A 30 17.49 12.95 9.59
N LYS A 31 17.83 11.68 9.28
CA LYS A 31 19.09 11.04 9.69
C LYS A 31 19.27 10.87 11.21
N ALA A 32 18.22 11.05 12.01
CA ALA A 32 18.24 10.65 13.41
C ALA A 32 18.48 9.15 13.54
N GLU A 33 19.26 8.75 14.54
CA GLU A 33 19.66 7.36 14.77
C GLU A 33 19.15 6.89 16.13
N ASN A 34 18.69 5.64 16.20
CA ASN A 34 18.34 5.00 17.47
C ASN A 34 18.50 3.47 17.37
N THR A 35 18.61 2.79 18.49
CA THR A 35 18.68 1.33 18.56
C THR A 35 17.30 0.74 18.83
N VAL A 36 16.80 -0.08 17.90
CA VAL A 36 15.50 -0.76 18.02
C VAL A 36 15.71 -2.23 18.39
N ARG A 37 14.88 -2.74 19.31
CA ARG A 37 14.91 -4.13 19.75
C ARG A 37 13.97 -4.98 18.88
N ILE A 38 14.52 -6.00 18.22
CA ILE A 38 13.78 -6.82 17.26
C ILE A 38 13.84 -8.30 17.67
N PRO A 39 12.67 -8.96 17.86
CA PRO A 39 12.61 -10.39 18.14
C PRO A 39 13.06 -11.25 16.96
N LYS A 40 13.92 -12.24 17.23
CA LYS A 40 14.32 -13.26 16.24
C LYS A 40 13.15 -14.05 15.66
N SER A 41 12.10 -14.24 16.45
CA SER A 41 10.90 -14.97 16.02
C SER A 41 10.26 -14.34 14.77
N ILE A 42 10.19 -13.01 14.71
CA ILE A 42 9.58 -12.28 13.59
C ILE A 42 10.48 -12.34 12.35
N ILE A 43 11.81 -12.24 12.55
CA ILE A 43 12.78 -12.30 11.45
C ILE A 43 12.82 -13.68 10.79
N ASN A 44 12.80 -14.75 11.59
CA ASN A 44 12.94 -16.12 11.09
C ASN A 44 11.68 -16.64 10.36
N GLN A 45 10.51 -16.03 10.60
CA GLN A 45 9.27 -16.39 9.90
C GLN A 45 9.24 -15.90 8.45
N ALA A 46 9.97 -14.83 8.12
CA ALA A 46 9.99 -14.28 6.77
C ALA A 46 10.88 -15.11 5.82
N SER A 47 10.44 -15.24 4.56
CA SER A 47 11.18 -16.01 3.56
C SER A 47 12.55 -15.39 3.24
N GLN A 48 12.62 -14.05 3.14
CA GLN A 48 13.83 -13.31 2.77
C GLN A 48 14.02 -12.00 3.55
N LEU A 49 13.03 -11.11 3.56
CA LEU A 49 13.08 -9.80 4.23
C LEU A 49 11.89 -9.64 5.16
N THR A 50 12.14 -9.06 6.33
CA THR A 50 11.12 -8.62 7.27
C THR A 50 10.93 -7.12 7.17
N THR A 51 9.71 -6.70 6.91
CA THR A 51 9.31 -5.29 6.93
C THR A 51 8.91 -4.90 8.35
N VAL A 52 9.55 -3.86 8.89
CA VAL A 52 9.23 -3.30 10.20
C VAL A 52 8.75 -1.85 10.02
N SER A 53 7.59 -1.54 10.60
CA SER A 53 7.04 -0.17 10.62
C SER A 53 7.56 0.56 11.86
N VAL A 54 8.18 1.72 11.66
CA VAL A 54 8.67 2.60 12.74
C VAL A 54 7.74 3.80 12.85
N PRO A 55 6.79 3.80 13.80
CA PRO A 55 5.83 4.90 13.95
C PRO A 55 6.52 6.20 14.40
N LYS A 56 5.79 7.30 14.28
CA LYS A 56 6.23 8.62 14.75
C LYS A 56 6.50 8.55 16.26
N GLY A 57 7.65 9.08 16.69
CA GLY A 57 8.01 9.18 18.11
C GLY A 57 8.99 8.12 18.61
N GLU A 58 9.18 6.99 17.90
CA GLU A 58 10.12 5.96 18.35
C GLU A 58 11.59 6.33 18.12
N ILE A 59 11.87 7.05 17.04
CA ILE A 59 13.22 7.53 16.70
C ILE A 59 13.19 9.04 16.46
N CYS A 60 12.17 9.49 15.72
CA CYS A 60 11.95 10.88 15.40
C CYS A 60 10.47 11.08 15.02
N PRO A 61 10.01 12.31 14.72
CA PRO A 61 8.63 12.58 14.32
C PRO A 61 8.18 11.98 12.97
N HIS A 62 9.06 11.27 12.25
CA HIS A 62 8.76 10.67 10.95
C HIS A 62 8.33 9.21 11.07
N HIS A 63 7.33 8.82 10.29
CA HIS A 63 6.94 7.43 10.09
C HIS A 63 7.64 6.88 8.85
N PHE A 64 8.27 5.72 8.98
CA PHE A 64 8.89 5.02 7.87
C PHE A 64 8.89 3.51 8.09
N GLN A 65 9.15 2.75 7.04
CA GLN A 65 9.34 1.31 7.08
C GLN A 65 10.81 0.99 6.80
N LEU A 66 11.30 -0.10 7.39
CA LEU A 66 12.64 -0.61 7.15
C LEU A 66 12.58 -2.11 6.82
N PHE A 67 13.52 -2.54 5.98
CA PHE A 67 13.62 -3.93 5.54
C PHE A 67 14.86 -4.55 6.17
N ILE A 68 14.67 -5.64 6.90
CA ILE A 68 15.75 -6.37 7.58
C ILE A 68 15.84 -7.79 7.03
N ASP A 69 17.05 -8.28 6.82
CA ASP A 69 17.28 -9.67 6.44
C ASP A 69 17.44 -10.60 7.66
N LYS A 70 17.62 -11.90 7.39
CA LYS A 70 17.84 -12.92 8.44
C LYS A 70 19.10 -12.70 9.28
N ASN A 71 20.04 -11.90 8.79
CA ASN A 71 21.28 -11.56 9.47
C ASN A 71 21.17 -10.27 10.28
N PHE A 72 19.96 -9.71 10.44
CA PHE A 72 19.71 -8.44 11.13
C PHE A 72 20.34 -7.23 10.44
N ALA A 73 20.70 -7.37 9.15
CA ALA A 73 21.20 -6.26 8.36
C ALA A 73 20.03 -5.51 7.71
N ILE A 74 20.07 -4.18 7.83
CA ILE A 74 19.10 -3.32 7.15
C ILE A 74 19.43 -3.28 5.66
N ARG A 75 18.46 -3.64 4.83
CA ARG A 75 18.58 -3.69 3.35
C ARG A 75 17.97 -2.48 2.67
N GLY A 76 17.10 -1.74 3.34
CA GLY A 76 16.51 -0.53 2.79
C GLY A 76 15.51 0.13 3.71
N TYR A 77 15.04 1.28 3.25
CA TYR A 77 14.04 2.10 3.92
C TYR A 77 12.96 2.50 2.92
N GLN A 78 11.73 2.64 3.39
CA GLN A 78 10.61 3.18 2.63
C GLN A 78 9.94 4.30 3.43
N LYS A 79 9.77 5.45 2.79
CA LYS A 79 9.02 6.58 3.36
C LYS A 79 7.53 6.31 3.22
N VAL A 80 6.76 6.68 4.23
CA VAL A 80 5.30 6.60 4.20
C VAL A 80 4.76 7.97 3.83
N ASP A 81 4.17 8.10 2.63
CA ASP A 81 3.63 9.38 2.13
C ASP A 81 2.27 9.71 2.75
N PHE A 82 1.47 8.69 3.06
CA PHE A 82 0.13 8.83 3.60
C PHE A 82 -0.19 7.69 4.57
N GLN A 83 -0.70 8.03 5.75
CA GLN A 83 -1.15 7.10 6.77
C GLN A 83 -2.61 7.44 7.09
N LEU A 84 -3.52 6.49 6.89
CA LEU A 84 -4.92 6.63 7.30
C LEU A 84 -5.00 6.57 8.83
N SER A 85 -5.60 7.58 9.46
CA SER A 85 -6.07 7.46 10.84
C SER A 85 -7.37 6.67 10.84
N HIS A 86 -7.47 5.65 11.68
CA HIS A 86 -8.76 5.19 12.15
C HIS A 86 -9.05 6.00 13.41
N ASP A 87 -9.84 7.06 13.25
CA ASP A 87 -10.39 7.76 14.38
C ASP A 87 -11.43 6.81 14.99
N GLU A 88 -11.08 6.14 16.09
CA GLU A 88 -11.98 5.29 16.89
C GLU A 88 -13.02 6.14 17.66
N ALA A 89 -13.60 7.13 16.97
CA ALA A 89 -14.53 8.12 17.49
C ALA A 89 -15.84 8.16 16.69
N ASP A 90 -16.26 7.05 16.06
CA ASP A 90 -17.66 6.89 15.64
C ASP A 90 -18.41 6.01 16.65
N LYS A 91 -18.57 6.55 17.87
CA LYS A 91 -19.64 6.12 18.76
C LYS A 91 -20.96 6.72 18.23
N GLN A 92 -21.75 5.88 17.57
CA GLN A 92 -23.20 6.00 17.39
C GLN A 92 -23.70 7.34 16.85
N ASP A 93 -23.63 7.51 15.52
CA ASP A 93 -24.78 8.05 14.81
C ASP A 93 -25.37 6.95 13.93
N LYS A 94 -26.62 6.60 14.20
CA LYS A 94 -27.46 5.84 13.27
C LYS A 94 -27.65 6.73 12.04
N PHE A 95 -26.77 6.62 11.05
CA PHE A 95 -27.04 7.20 9.75
C PHE A 95 -27.88 6.21 8.95
N ASP A 96 -29.13 6.59 8.68
CA ASP A 96 -30.05 5.80 7.88
C ASP A 96 -29.42 5.46 6.53
N SER A 97 -29.32 4.16 6.27
CA SER A 97 -28.77 3.57 5.05
C SER A 97 -29.70 3.85 3.86
N LYS A 98 -29.63 5.05 3.29
CA LYS A 98 -30.01 5.41 1.93
C LYS A 98 -29.55 6.86 1.68
N ASN A 99 -28.71 7.05 0.65
CA ASN A 99 -28.32 8.34 0.06
C ASN A 99 -26.99 8.95 0.56
N HIS A 100 -25.87 8.22 0.48
CA HIS A 100 -24.57 8.87 0.36
C HIS A 100 -23.62 8.14 -0.59
N PHE A 101 -24.10 7.83 -1.79
CA PHE A 101 -23.21 7.78 -2.94
C PHE A 101 -22.94 9.24 -3.30
N VAL A 102 -21.84 9.80 -2.79
CA VAL A 102 -21.42 11.15 -3.18
C VAL A 102 -21.22 11.10 -4.68
N ASN A 103 -22.11 11.76 -5.41
CA ASN A 103 -21.98 11.86 -6.85
C ASN A 103 -20.73 12.73 -7.07
N SER A 104 -19.66 12.13 -7.61
CA SER A 104 -18.37 12.78 -7.89
C SER A 104 -18.47 14.05 -8.75
N LEU A 105 -19.67 14.39 -9.24
CA LEU A 105 -20.00 15.57 -10.01
C LEU A 105 -20.12 16.84 -9.14
N ASP A 106 -20.59 16.73 -7.89
CA ASP A 106 -20.90 17.90 -7.06
C ASP A 106 -19.64 18.60 -6.53
N LEU A 107 -18.55 17.86 -6.31
CA LEU A 107 -17.23 18.41 -5.97
C LEU A 107 -16.59 19.19 -7.14
N TYR A 108 -17.05 18.99 -8.37
CA TYR A 108 -16.49 19.65 -9.55
C TYR A 108 -17.12 21.03 -9.79
N HIS A 109 -18.40 21.19 -9.46
CA HIS A 109 -19.12 22.46 -9.66
C HIS A 109 -18.66 23.57 -8.70
N SER A 110 -18.21 23.22 -7.48
CA SER A 110 -17.74 24.19 -6.48
C SER A 110 -16.46 24.94 -6.88
N ASN A 111 -15.70 24.43 -7.86
CA ASN A 111 -14.45 25.05 -8.32
C ASN A 111 -14.63 25.92 -9.58
N VAL A 112 -15.83 26.00 -10.16
CA VAL A 112 -16.06 26.71 -11.44
C VAL A 112 -16.81 28.04 -11.26
N LEU A 113 -17.38 28.32 -10.09
CA LEU A 113 -18.10 29.57 -9.82
C LEU A 113 -17.50 30.32 -8.62
N ASP A 114 -16.34 30.92 -8.83
CA ASP A 114 -15.88 32.04 -8.00
C ASP A 114 -15.07 33.04 -8.84
N LYS A 115 -15.69 33.53 -9.92
CA LYS A 115 -15.27 34.77 -10.57
C LYS A 115 -16.11 35.90 -9.97
N ASN A 116 -15.73 36.39 -8.79
CA ASN A 116 -15.90 37.79 -8.34
C ASN A 116 -15.67 37.90 -6.82
N LYS A 117 -14.41 37.93 -6.36
CA LYS A 117 -14.03 38.67 -5.15
C LYS A 117 -12.68 39.40 -5.33
N PRO A 118 -12.55 40.63 -4.81
CA PRO A 118 -11.36 41.46 -4.97
C PRO A 118 -10.12 40.90 -4.24
N LYS A 119 -8.96 41.12 -4.85
CA LYS A 119 -7.63 40.61 -4.47
C LYS A 119 -7.18 41.14 -3.11
N ALA A 120 -7.00 40.26 -2.13
CA ALA A 120 -6.06 40.49 -1.04
C ALA A 120 -4.67 40.00 -1.48
N LYS A 121 -3.68 40.90 -1.50
CA LYS A 121 -2.28 40.57 -1.87
C LYS A 121 -1.60 39.77 -0.74
N PRO A 122 -1.11 38.53 -1.00
CA PRO A 122 -0.18 37.88 -0.08
C PRO A 122 1.25 38.34 -0.37
N LYS A 123 2.01 38.63 0.69
CA LYS A 123 3.45 38.92 0.63
C LYS A 123 4.20 37.68 0.15
N LYS A 124 5.13 37.86 -0.79
CA LYS A 124 6.01 36.82 -1.33
C LYS A 124 6.99 36.32 -0.25
N PRO A 125 7.18 35.00 -0.10
CA PRO A 125 8.49 34.43 0.18
C PRO A 125 9.14 34.01 -1.14
N ASP A 126 10.38 34.45 -1.31
CA ASP A 126 11.33 33.98 -2.33
C ASP A 126 11.58 32.49 -2.17
N ILE A 127 11.75 31.77 -3.29
CA ILE A 127 12.56 30.56 -3.51
C ILE A 127 12.06 29.92 -4.81
N ASP A 128 12.92 30.00 -5.81
CA ASP A 128 12.79 29.35 -7.12
C ASP A 128 12.52 27.85 -6.98
N GLN A 129 11.30 27.45 -7.33
CA GLN A 129 10.97 26.07 -7.69
C GLN A 129 10.72 26.04 -9.19
N VAL A 130 11.75 25.65 -9.95
CA VAL A 130 11.60 25.18 -11.32
C VAL A 130 10.82 23.86 -11.25
N LYS A 131 9.50 23.97 -11.41
CA LYS A 131 8.59 22.87 -11.70
C LYS A 131 9.02 22.22 -13.02
N LYS A 132 9.69 21.07 -12.97
CA LYS A 132 9.56 20.08 -14.05
C LYS A 132 8.17 19.48 -13.93
N PHE A 133 7.23 20.08 -14.67
CA PHE A 133 5.96 19.45 -14.98
C PHE A 133 6.25 18.08 -15.60
N VAL A 134 5.83 17.02 -14.93
CA VAL A 134 5.58 15.75 -15.61
C VAL A 134 4.29 15.99 -16.39
N ASP A 135 4.41 16.07 -17.71
CA ASP A 135 3.27 16.04 -18.62
C ASP A 135 2.50 14.75 -18.39
N ILE A 136 1.49 14.79 -17.50
CA ILE A 136 0.42 13.81 -17.55
C ILE A 136 -0.33 14.16 -18.83
N HIS A 137 0.00 13.46 -19.91
CA HIS A 137 -0.87 13.36 -21.07
C HIS A 137 -2.24 12.85 -20.59
N THR A 138 -3.12 13.77 -20.24
CA THR A 138 -4.56 13.53 -20.24
C THR A 138 -4.95 13.33 -21.70
N ARG A 139 -4.70 12.13 -22.22
CA ARG A 139 -5.36 11.69 -23.44
C ARG A 139 -6.85 11.79 -23.14
N THR A 140 -7.51 12.69 -23.87
CA THR A 140 -8.95 12.67 -24.14
C THR A 140 -9.44 11.23 -24.05
N LYS A 141 -10.48 10.96 -23.23
CA LYS A 141 -11.07 9.63 -23.02
C LYS A 141 -11.31 8.94 -24.38
N SER A 142 -10.31 8.21 -24.84
CA SER A 142 -10.42 7.33 -25.99
C SER A 142 -11.34 6.23 -25.52
N LYS A 143 -12.44 6.00 -26.22
CA LYS A 143 -13.29 4.85 -25.98
C LYS A 143 -12.47 3.62 -26.34
N MET A 144 -11.73 3.08 -25.38
CA MET A 144 -11.02 1.81 -25.58
C MET A 144 -12.05 0.73 -25.85
N THR A 145 -11.82 -0.03 -26.91
CA THR A 145 -12.63 -1.19 -27.23
C THR A 145 -12.31 -2.34 -26.26
N LEU A 146 -13.25 -3.28 -26.09
CA LEU A 146 -12.99 -4.48 -25.29
C LEU A 146 -11.78 -5.27 -25.80
N ASN A 147 -11.50 -5.21 -27.10
CA ASN A 147 -10.33 -5.86 -27.68
C ASN A 147 -9.03 -5.22 -27.19
N GLU A 148 -8.95 -3.89 -27.18
CA GLU A 148 -7.77 -3.16 -26.71
C GLU A 148 -7.52 -3.38 -25.22
N ILE A 149 -8.60 -3.35 -24.41
CA ILE A 149 -8.52 -3.67 -22.98
C ILE A 149 -8.01 -5.10 -22.78
N TYR A 150 -8.50 -6.05 -23.58
CA TYR A 150 -8.06 -7.43 -23.48
C TYR A 150 -6.57 -7.59 -23.86
N ASP A 151 -6.14 -6.98 -24.96
CA ASP A 151 -4.75 -7.11 -25.43
C ASP A 151 -3.73 -6.54 -24.42
N GLU A 152 -4.10 -5.48 -23.70
CA GLU A 152 -3.23 -4.85 -22.69
C GLU A 152 -3.26 -5.58 -21.34
N PHE A 153 -4.40 -6.12 -20.91
CA PHE A 153 -4.59 -6.60 -19.54
C PHE A 153 -4.93 -8.10 -19.41
N TRP A 154 -4.83 -8.89 -20.49
CA TRP A 154 -5.26 -10.30 -20.48
C TRP A 154 -4.67 -11.14 -19.33
N GLU A 155 -3.46 -10.84 -18.86
CA GLU A 155 -2.79 -11.58 -17.77
C GLU A 155 -3.55 -11.49 -16.43
N PHE A 156 -4.32 -10.42 -16.23
CA PHE A 156 -5.06 -10.15 -15.00
C PHE A 156 -6.54 -10.53 -15.08
N ILE A 157 -7.01 -10.92 -16.27
CA ILE A 157 -8.42 -11.29 -16.47
C ILE A 157 -8.57 -12.77 -16.12
N ASP A 158 -9.50 -13.08 -15.22
CA ASP A 158 -9.82 -14.46 -14.81
C ASP A 158 -10.38 -15.32 -15.95
N ASP A 159 -10.05 -16.61 -15.96
CA ASP A 159 -10.53 -17.58 -16.98
C ASP A 159 -12.07 -17.72 -16.99
N ASN A 160 -12.73 -17.41 -15.86
CA ASN A 160 -14.18 -17.49 -15.71
C ASN A 160 -14.91 -16.20 -16.13
N ASN A 161 -14.19 -15.20 -16.65
CA ASN A 161 -14.80 -13.93 -17.03
C ASN A 161 -15.62 -14.04 -18.32
N GLU A 162 -16.94 -13.90 -18.21
CA GLU A 162 -17.88 -14.05 -19.34
C GLU A 162 -17.71 -12.96 -20.41
N ILE A 163 -17.32 -11.75 -20.03
CA ILE A 163 -17.17 -10.59 -20.94
C ILE A 163 -16.02 -10.83 -21.91
N PHE A 164 -14.92 -11.42 -21.43
CA PHE A 164 -13.72 -11.65 -22.23
C PHE A 164 -13.61 -13.06 -22.79
N ARG A 165 -14.60 -13.93 -22.53
CA ARG A 165 -14.61 -15.33 -22.96
C ARG A 165 -14.34 -15.50 -24.46
N LYS A 166 -14.89 -14.61 -25.29
CA LYS A 166 -14.69 -14.62 -26.75
C LYS A 166 -13.23 -14.37 -27.16
N PHE A 167 -12.50 -13.56 -26.40
CA PHE A 167 -11.10 -13.24 -26.67
C PHE A 167 -10.13 -14.28 -26.08
N MET A 168 -10.55 -14.98 -25.02
CA MET A 168 -9.78 -16.06 -24.38
C MET A 168 -9.58 -17.28 -25.28
N ILE A 169 -10.63 -17.69 -26.00
CA ILE A 169 -10.61 -18.91 -26.84
C ILE A 169 -9.48 -18.86 -27.89
N ASN A 170 -9.22 -17.67 -28.45
CA ASN A 170 -8.25 -17.50 -29.53
C ASN A 170 -6.84 -17.09 -29.06
N ASN A 171 -6.67 -16.70 -27.79
CA ASN A 171 -5.39 -16.19 -27.30
C ASN A 171 -4.35 -17.32 -27.20
N ARG A 172 -3.38 -17.32 -28.13
CA ARG A 172 -2.29 -18.31 -28.20
C ARG A 172 -1.37 -18.22 -26.97
N LYS A 173 -1.08 -17.01 -26.49
CA LYS A 173 -0.20 -16.77 -25.33
C LYS A 173 -0.81 -17.37 -24.06
N ARG A 174 -2.10 -17.12 -23.84
CA ARG A 174 -2.85 -17.66 -22.70
C ARG A 174 -2.89 -19.20 -22.70
N ARG A 175 -3.13 -19.81 -23.87
CA ARG A 175 -3.10 -21.28 -24.02
C ARG A 175 -1.72 -21.89 -23.73
N ALA A 176 -0.64 -21.20 -24.10
CA ALA A 176 0.70 -21.66 -23.79
C ALA A 176 1.00 -21.60 -22.28
N LEU A 177 0.58 -20.55 -21.58
CA LEU A 177 0.73 -20.45 -20.12
C LEU A 177 -0.04 -21.54 -19.37
N LEU A 178 -1.29 -21.80 -19.76
CA LEU A 178 -2.11 -22.86 -19.15
C LEU A 178 -1.49 -24.24 -19.34
N LYS A 179 -0.89 -24.51 -20.51
CA LYS A 179 -0.16 -25.76 -20.75
C LYS A 179 1.03 -25.94 -19.81
N MET A 180 1.79 -24.87 -19.54
CA MET A 180 2.94 -24.93 -18.62
C MET A 180 2.50 -25.17 -17.16
N ARG A 181 1.36 -24.61 -16.74
CA ARG A 181 0.82 -24.81 -15.38
C ARG A 181 0.32 -26.23 -15.15
N ASN A 182 -0.18 -26.92 -16.17
CA ASN A 182 -0.76 -28.26 -16.05
C ASN A 182 0.26 -29.40 -16.21
N THR A 183 1.51 -29.10 -16.56
CA THR A 183 2.60 -30.08 -16.74
C THR A 183 3.59 -30.13 -15.57
N THR A 184 3.28 -29.43 -14.46
CA THR A 184 4.06 -29.43 -13.22
C THR A 184 3.24 -30.06 -12.11
#